data_AF-A0A817LMT1-F1
#
_entry.id   AF-A0A817LMT1-F1
#
_cell.length_a   1.000
_cell.length_b   1.000
_cell.length_c   1.000
_cell.angle_alpha   90.00
_cell.angle_beta   90.00
_cell.angle_gamma   90.00
#
_symmetry.space_group_name_H-M   'P 1'
#
loop_
_entity.id
_entity.type
_entity.pdbx_description
1 polymer ?
#
loop_
_entity_poly.entity_id
_entity_poly.type
_entity_poly.pdbx_seq_one_letter_code
_entity_poly.pdbx_strand_id
1 'polypeptide(L)'
;MADDKLSNQHALYCISPQNQTTPEKCLSNPWHGKGFCEPNQYKAAIDRCEDGHKSCDLGIEIYKDLVKVLELCSQSLRTWSSRSQQKVAQSKEFGTTRTAWFESIQAIEKLAERNEDITTNIQQNVIDKMTAYKKSKYEKSFLHVKKVKEFEKEFKKHKNNGWNY
;
A
#
# COMPACT_ATOMS: atom_id res chain seq x y z
N MET A 1 -24.16 -19.77 -42.32
CA MET A 1 -24.43 -18.56 -41.54
C MET A 1 -24.05 -18.88 -40.10
N ALA A 2 -23.10 -18.12 -39.54
CA ALA A 2 -22.53 -18.19 -38.18
C ALA A 2 -21.05 -18.64 -38.13
N ASP A 3 -20.18 -17.87 -38.77
CA ASP A 3 -18.78 -17.69 -38.38
C ASP A 3 -18.62 -16.24 -37.87
N ASP A 4 -17.62 -16.00 -37.02
CA ASP A 4 -17.13 -14.69 -36.55
C ASP A 4 -17.91 -13.90 -35.47
N LYS A 5 -18.25 -14.54 -34.34
CA LYS A 5 -18.64 -13.76 -33.14
C LYS A 5 -17.98 -14.13 -31.80
N LEU A 6 -17.03 -15.06 -31.76
CA LEU A 6 -16.39 -15.44 -30.49
C LEU A 6 -14.91 -15.04 -30.32
N SER A 7 -14.25 -14.52 -31.35
CA SER A 7 -12.80 -14.23 -31.26
C SER A 7 -12.43 -12.82 -30.80
N ASN A 8 -13.39 -11.94 -30.49
CA ASN A 8 -13.11 -10.51 -30.29
C ASN A 8 -13.60 -9.92 -28.96
N GLN A 9 -13.72 -10.75 -27.91
CA GLN A 9 -13.99 -10.27 -26.55
C GLN A 9 -12.76 -10.24 -25.64
N HIS A 10 -11.57 -10.59 -26.15
CA HIS A 10 -10.32 -10.61 -25.37
C HIS A 10 -9.44 -9.36 -25.52
N ALA A 11 -9.92 -8.31 -26.19
CA ALA A 11 -9.22 -7.04 -26.28
C ALA A 11 -10.13 -5.94 -25.74
N LEU A 12 -9.97 -5.60 -24.45
CA LEU A 12 -10.34 -4.33 -23.77
C LEU A 12 -10.49 -4.49 -22.25
N TYR A 13 -9.75 -5.40 -21.61
CA TYR A 13 -9.51 -5.30 -20.18
C TYR A 13 -8.40 -4.27 -19.91
N CYS A 14 -8.69 -3.01 -20.22
CA CYS A 14 -8.04 -1.90 -19.52
C CYS A 14 -8.54 -1.96 -18.08
N ILE A 15 -7.70 -2.52 -17.20
CA ILE A 15 -7.70 -2.44 -15.73
C ILE A 15 -8.84 -1.55 -15.19
N SER A 16 -10.02 -2.13 -15.00
CA SER A 16 -10.99 -1.58 -14.07
C SER A 16 -10.53 -2.05 -12.68
N PRO A 17 -10.26 -1.15 -11.72
CA PRO A 17 -9.89 -1.55 -10.38
C PRO A 17 -11.11 -2.21 -9.73
N GLN A 18 -11.13 -3.54 -9.80
CA GLN A 18 -12.11 -4.35 -9.08
C GLN A 18 -11.96 -4.04 -7.59
N ASN A 19 -13.01 -3.45 -7.02
CA ASN A 19 -13.25 -3.16 -5.59
C ASN A 19 -12.89 -1.78 -5.04
N GLN A 20 -12.68 -0.76 -5.87
CA GLN A 20 -12.80 0.63 -5.40
C GLN A 20 -13.57 1.46 -6.40
N THR A 21 -14.88 1.59 -6.19
CA THR A 21 -15.63 2.83 -6.48
C THR A 21 -16.99 2.71 -5.82
N THR A 22 -17.12 3.29 -4.63
CA THR A 22 -18.38 3.95 -4.29
C THR A 22 -18.70 4.90 -5.46
N PRO A 23 -19.94 4.93 -6.00
CA PRO A 23 -20.31 5.77 -7.15
C PRO A 23 -19.87 7.23 -6.99
N GLU A 24 -19.89 7.73 -5.76
CA GLU A 24 -19.49 9.10 -5.41
C GLU A 24 -18.07 9.49 -5.83
N LYS A 25 -17.07 8.58 -5.72
CA LYS A 25 -15.68 8.90 -6.10
C LYS A 25 -15.47 8.94 -7.61
N CYS A 26 -16.20 8.11 -8.36
CA CYS A 26 -16.24 8.20 -9.82
C CYS A 26 -16.90 9.51 -10.27
N LEU A 27 -18.00 9.89 -9.63
CA LEU A 27 -18.73 11.12 -9.95
C LEU A 27 -17.99 12.39 -9.50
N SER A 28 -17.14 12.30 -8.48
CA SER A 28 -16.28 13.41 -8.05
C SER A 28 -15.01 13.57 -8.89
N ASN A 29 -14.69 12.61 -9.75
CA ASN A 29 -13.54 12.72 -10.65
C ASN A 29 -13.87 13.69 -11.80
N PRO A 30 -13.16 14.83 -11.94
CA PRO A 30 -13.42 15.80 -13.00
C PRO A 30 -13.22 15.26 -14.43
N TRP A 31 -12.60 14.07 -14.55
CA TRP A 31 -12.32 13.35 -15.79
C TRP A 31 -13.38 12.29 -16.14
N HIS A 32 -14.37 12.05 -15.29
CA HIS A 32 -15.37 11.01 -15.50
C HIS A 32 -16.34 11.38 -16.65
N GLY A 33 -16.64 10.40 -17.52
CA GLY A 33 -17.63 10.54 -18.60
C GLY A 33 -17.15 11.31 -19.85
N LYS A 34 -15.85 11.62 -19.95
CA LYS A 34 -15.25 12.32 -21.10
C LYS A 34 -14.22 11.43 -21.80
N GLY A 35 -14.18 11.48 -23.13
CA GLY A 35 -13.21 10.71 -23.91
C GLY A 35 -11.79 11.24 -23.73
N PHE A 36 -10.78 10.37 -23.67
CA PHE A 36 -9.37 10.77 -23.47
C PHE A 36 -8.87 11.83 -24.49
N CYS A 37 -9.37 11.76 -25.73
CA CYS A 37 -9.00 12.68 -26.82
C CYS A 37 -9.70 14.05 -26.75
N GLU A 38 -10.64 14.25 -25.83
CA GLU A 38 -11.28 15.54 -25.64
C GLU A 38 -10.32 16.57 -25.03
N PRO A 39 -10.56 17.88 -25.25
CA PRO A 39 -9.69 18.92 -24.74
C PRO A 39 -9.43 18.79 -23.23
N ASN A 40 -8.14 18.81 -22.86
CA ASN A 40 -7.62 18.75 -21.49
C ASN A 40 -7.82 17.41 -20.75
N GLN A 41 -8.39 16.37 -21.35
CA GLN A 41 -8.59 15.08 -20.66
C GLN A 41 -7.28 14.31 -20.42
N TYR A 42 -6.22 14.58 -21.19
CA TYR A 42 -4.87 14.04 -20.93
C TYR A 42 -4.30 14.43 -19.56
N LYS A 43 -4.81 15.51 -18.93
CA LYS A 43 -4.40 15.92 -17.57
C LYS A 43 -4.70 14.85 -16.52
N ALA A 44 -5.72 14.01 -16.73
CA ALA A 44 -5.98 12.86 -15.87
C ALA A 44 -4.76 11.93 -15.74
N ALA A 45 -3.99 11.76 -16.82
CA ALA A 45 -2.77 10.96 -16.81
C ALA A 45 -1.62 11.66 -16.04
N ILE A 46 -1.57 12.99 -16.07
CA ILE A 46 -0.61 13.79 -15.32
C ILE A 46 -0.94 13.75 -13.82
N ASP A 47 -2.20 13.99 -13.46
CA ASP A 47 -2.68 13.92 -12.07
C ASP A 47 -2.39 12.54 -11.45
N ARG A 48 -2.59 11.46 -12.22
CA ARG A 48 -2.27 10.09 -11.79
C ARG A 48 -0.78 9.91 -11.44
N CYS A 49 0.12 10.58 -12.16
CA CYS A 49 1.55 10.53 -11.84
C CYS A 49 1.85 11.24 -10.51
N GLU A 50 1.22 12.39 -10.25
CA GLU A 50 1.37 13.12 -8.99
C GLU A 50 0.77 12.37 -7.80
N ASP A 51 -0.41 11.77 -8.00
CA ASP A 51 -1.09 10.99 -6.97
C ASP A 51 -0.34 9.70 -6.62
N GLY A 52 0.50 9.17 -7.51
CA GLY A 52 1.40 8.06 -7.21
C GLY A 52 2.40 8.38 -6.09
N HIS A 53 2.96 9.60 -6.07
CA HIS A 53 3.84 10.05 -4.99
C HIS A 53 3.09 10.11 -3.66
N LYS A 54 1.92 10.77 -3.64
CA LYS A 54 1.07 10.90 -2.45
C LYS A 54 0.61 9.53 -1.94
N SER A 55 0.31 8.60 -2.84
CA SER A 55 -0.09 7.24 -2.50
C SER A 55 1.05 6.46 -1.83
N CYS A 56 2.30 6.67 -2.27
CA CYS A 56 3.47 6.10 -1.59
C CYS A 56 3.63 6.68 -0.17
N ASP A 57 3.44 8.00 0.00
CA ASP A 57 3.48 8.63 1.33
C ASP A 57 2.42 8.04 2.27
N LEU A 58 1.17 7.96 1.81
CA LEU A 58 0.07 7.38 2.58
C LEU A 58 0.36 5.93 2.96
N GLY A 59 0.83 5.11 2.01
CA GLY A 59 1.18 3.72 2.28
C GLY A 59 2.29 3.58 3.34
N ILE A 60 3.34 4.39 3.23
CA ILE A 60 4.43 4.42 4.22
C ILE A 60 3.90 4.77 5.62
N GLU A 61 3.06 5.79 5.75
CA GLU A 61 2.50 6.19 7.05
C GLU A 61 1.59 5.11 7.65
N ILE A 62 0.75 4.46 6.84
CA ILE A 62 -0.07 3.32 7.30
C ILE A 62 0.79 2.21 7.90
N TYR A 63 1.88 1.83 7.23
CA TYR A 63 2.77 0.77 7.73
C TYR A 63 3.58 1.21 8.95
N LYS A 64 3.99 2.48 9.05
CA LYS A 64 4.62 3.00 10.27
C LYS A 64 3.67 2.94 11.46
N ASP A 65 2.40 3.26 11.27
CA ASP A 65 1.40 3.15 12.33
C ASP A 65 1.17 1.69 12.74
N LEU A 66 1.13 0.76 11.78
CA LEU A 66 1.09 -0.68 12.08
C LEU A 66 2.32 -1.13 12.89
N VAL A 67 3.52 -0.68 12.54
CA VAL A 67 4.76 -0.95 13.29
C VAL A 67 4.62 -0.53 14.75
N LYS A 68 4.16 0.70 15.02
CA LYS A 68 3.94 1.18 16.41
C LYS A 68 2.95 0.31 17.19
N VAL A 69 1.89 -0.17 16.53
CA VAL A 69 0.89 -1.05 17.15
C VAL A 69 1.50 -2.40 17.53
N LEU A 70 2.30 -2.99 16.64
CA LEU A 70 2.97 -4.27 16.89
C LEU A 70 4.06 -4.16 17.96
N GLU A 71 4.83 -3.08 17.97
CA GLU A 71 5.80 -2.77 19.02
C GLU A 71 5.12 -2.68 20.39
N LEU A 72 4.03 -1.91 20.49
CA LEU A 72 3.26 -1.80 21.74
C LEU A 72 2.69 -3.15 22.18
N CYS A 73 2.22 -3.97 21.24
CA CYS A 73 1.72 -5.31 21.52
C CYS A 73 2.82 -6.21 22.10
N SER A 74 3.96 -6.32 21.43
CA SER A 74 5.11 -7.13 21.90
C SER A 74 5.59 -6.70 23.29
N GLN A 75 5.77 -5.39 23.53
CA GLN A 75 6.16 -4.85 24.83
C GLN A 75 5.15 -5.17 25.93
N SER A 76 3.86 -5.06 25.61
CA SER A 76 2.78 -5.37 26.55
C SER A 76 2.75 -6.87 26.90
N LEU A 77 2.97 -7.74 25.91
CA LEU A 77 3.04 -9.19 26.12
C LEU A 77 4.25 -9.57 26.98
N ARG A 78 5.44 -9.02 26.73
CA ARG A 78 6.65 -9.25 27.56
C ARG A 78 6.49 -8.77 29.01
N THR A 79 5.85 -7.61 29.18
CA THR A 79 5.55 -7.08 30.52
C THR A 79 4.55 -7.98 31.25
N TRP A 80 3.52 -8.43 30.55
CA TRP A 80 2.52 -9.33 31.10
C TRP A 80 3.12 -10.70 31.46
N SER A 81 3.95 -11.28 30.60
CA SER A 81 4.53 -12.61 30.78
C SER A 81 5.47 -12.63 31.98
N SER A 82 6.38 -11.67 32.11
CA SER A 82 7.30 -11.54 33.24
C SER A 82 6.56 -11.43 34.57
N ARG A 83 5.55 -10.55 34.65
CA ARG A 83 4.70 -10.43 35.83
C ARG A 83 3.93 -11.72 36.13
N SER A 84 3.47 -12.42 35.11
CA SER A 84 2.71 -13.66 35.26
C SER A 84 3.60 -14.80 35.74
N GLN A 85 4.82 -14.91 35.23
CA GLN A 85 5.82 -15.87 35.70
C GLN A 85 6.13 -15.66 37.19
N GLN A 86 6.30 -14.41 37.63
CA GLN A 86 6.52 -14.10 39.05
C GLN A 86 5.33 -14.55 39.91
N LYS A 87 4.09 -14.28 39.48
CA LYS A 87 2.87 -14.71 40.19
C LYS A 87 2.77 -16.23 40.28
N VAL A 88 3.04 -16.95 39.19
CA VAL A 88 3.05 -18.42 39.17
C VAL A 88 4.15 -18.97 40.07
N ALA A 89 5.32 -18.33 40.08
CA ALA A 89 6.44 -18.72 40.93
C ALA A 89 6.15 -18.57 42.43
N GLN A 90 5.35 -17.57 42.82
CA GLN A 90 4.92 -17.31 44.19
C GLN A 90 3.66 -18.10 44.59
N SER A 91 2.97 -18.71 43.64
CA SER A 91 1.75 -19.48 43.92
C SER A 91 2.07 -20.75 44.71
N LYS A 92 1.08 -21.23 45.48
CA LYS A 92 1.18 -22.52 46.18
C LYS A 92 1.06 -23.73 45.25
N GLU A 93 0.79 -23.51 43.96
CA GLU A 93 0.65 -24.58 42.98
C GLU A 93 1.99 -25.18 42.58
N PHE A 94 1.99 -26.48 42.31
CA PHE A 94 3.18 -27.24 41.97
C PHE A 94 2.87 -28.36 40.98
N GLY A 95 3.91 -29.11 40.60
CA GLY A 95 3.77 -30.24 39.67
C GLY A 95 3.30 -29.81 38.28
N THR A 96 2.51 -30.66 37.65
CA THR A 96 2.11 -30.53 36.24
C THR A 96 1.28 -29.27 35.96
N THR A 97 0.42 -28.85 36.89
CA THR A 97 -0.40 -27.63 36.72
C THR A 97 0.48 -26.38 36.65
N ARG A 98 1.46 -26.26 37.54
CA ARG A 98 2.41 -25.14 37.53
C ARG A 98 3.22 -25.13 36.22
N THR A 99 3.66 -26.30 35.77
CA THR A 99 4.36 -26.45 34.49
C THR A 99 3.48 -25.99 33.32
N ALA A 100 2.24 -26.44 33.25
CA ALA A 100 1.30 -26.05 32.18
C ALA A 100 1.07 -24.53 32.13
N TRP A 101 0.99 -23.86 33.28
CA TRP A 101 0.91 -22.40 33.34
C TRP A 101 2.18 -21.72 32.83
N PHE A 102 3.36 -22.21 33.21
CA PHE A 102 4.61 -21.67 32.68
C PHE A 102 4.74 -21.86 31.17
N GLU A 103 4.39 -23.03 30.65
CA GLU A 103 4.39 -23.31 29.21
C GLU A 103 3.42 -22.39 28.47
N SER A 104 2.23 -22.15 29.03
CA SER A 104 1.25 -21.22 28.46
C SER A 104 1.81 -19.80 28.40
N ILE A 105 2.46 -19.32 29.47
CA ILE A 105 3.09 -18.00 29.49
C ILE A 105 4.27 -17.93 28.50
N GLN A 106 5.06 -19.00 28.39
CA GLN A 106 6.16 -19.09 27.43
C GLN A 106 5.66 -19.07 25.97
N ALA A 107 4.51 -19.68 25.68
CA ALA A 107 3.89 -19.60 24.36
C ALA A 107 3.53 -18.15 23.99
N ILE A 108 3.10 -17.35 24.96
CA ILE A 108 2.82 -15.92 24.77
C ILE A 108 4.12 -15.10 24.60
N GLU A 109 5.20 -15.46 25.29
CA GLU A 109 6.52 -14.84 25.06
C GLU A 109 6.97 -15.04 23.61
N LYS A 110 6.82 -16.26 23.07
CA LYS A 110 7.08 -16.55 21.65
C LYS A 110 6.18 -15.78 20.70
N LEU A 111 4.95 -15.45 21.11
CA LEU A 111 4.08 -14.57 20.32
C LEU A 111 4.60 -13.12 20.29
N ALA A 112 5.15 -12.64 21.41
CA ALA A 112 5.80 -11.33 21.46
C ALA A 112 7.01 -11.27 20.52
N GLU A 113 7.87 -12.29 20.54
CA GLU A 113 9.02 -12.43 19.63
C GLU A 113 8.58 -12.41 18.15
N ARG A 114 7.52 -13.15 17.81
CA ARG A 114 6.96 -13.12 16.43
C ARG A 114 6.49 -11.73 16.02
N ASN A 115 5.87 -10.97 16.93
CA ASN A 115 5.46 -9.60 16.62
C ASN A 115 6.68 -8.69 16.38
N GLU A 116 7.78 -8.88 17.10
CA GLU A 116 9.05 -8.16 16.88
C GLU A 116 9.67 -8.51 15.52
N ASP A 117 9.64 -9.79 15.13
CA ASP A 117 10.10 -10.26 13.81
C ASP A 117 9.27 -9.63 12.69
N ILE A 118 7.94 -9.65 12.83
CA ILE A 118 7.02 -9.04 11.85
C ILE A 118 7.28 -7.53 11.75
N THR A 119 7.47 -6.86 12.87
CA THR A 119 7.79 -5.42 12.92
C THR A 119 9.07 -5.13 12.14
N THR A 120 10.14 -5.86 12.42
CA THR A 120 11.43 -5.73 11.74
C THR A 120 11.28 -5.99 10.23
N ASN A 121 10.52 -7.01 9.86
CA ASN A 121 10.25 -7.35 8.47
C ASN A 121 9.46 -6.25 7.75
N ILE A 122 8.42 -5.67 8.38
CA ILE A 122 7.65 -4.57 7.79
C ILE A 122 8.55 -3.34 7.60
N GLN A 123 9.37 -3.00 8.60
CA GLN A 123 10.30 -1.88 8.48
C GLN A 123 11.26 -2.05 7.29
N GLN A 124 11.96 -3.18 7.22
CA GLN A 124 13.00 -3.42 6.23
C GLN A 124 12.44 -3.73 4.83
N ASN A 125 11.42 -4.58 4.74
CA ASN A 125 10.94 -5.10 3.46
C ASN A 125 9.76 -4.32 2.88
N VAL A 126 9.08 -3.49 3.67
CA VAL A 126 7.97 -2.68 3.19
C VAL A 126 8.32 -1.20 3.26
N ILE A 127 8.54 -0.65 4.45
CA ILE A 127 8.73 0.80 4.65
C ILE A 127 10.00 1.28 3.93
N ASP A 128 11.14 0.64 4.16
CA ASP A 128 12.42 1.05 3.57
C ASP A 128 12.42 0.88 2.05
N LYS A 129 11.86 -0.23 1.55
CA LYS A 129 11.74 -0.48 0.10
C LYS A 129 10.77 0.49 -0.58
N MET A 130 9.62 0.79 0.02
CA MET A 130 8.69 1.80 -0.51
C MET A 130 9.33 3.18 -0.48
N THR A 131 10.09 3.51 0.56
CA THR A 131 10.83 4.78 0.65
C THR A 131 11.88 4.88 -0.45
N ALA A 132 12.67 3.83 -0.67
CA ALA A 132 13.67 3.77 -1.73
C ALA A 132 13.03 3.81 -3.13
N TYR A 133 11.92 3.09 -3.33
CA TYR A 133 11.15 3.15 -4.58
C TYR A 133 10.65 4.56 -4.84
N LYS A 134 10.00 5.18 -3.84
CA LYS A 134 9.49 6.56 -3.93
C LYS A 134 10.62 7.52 -4.28
N LYS A 135 11.75 7.39 -3.61
CA LYS A 135 12.96 8.17 -3.90
C LYS A 135 13.38 7.98 -5.37
N SER A 136 13.58 6.75 -5.83
CA SER A 136 14.07 6.47 -7.19
C SER A 136 13.10 6.86 -8.32
N LYS A 137 11.79 6.83 -8.08
CA LYS A 137 10.76 7.03 -9.12
C LYS A 137 10.07 8.38 -9.08
N TYR A 138 9.96 8.98 -7.89
CA TYR A 138 9.23 10.21 -7.66
C TYR A 138 10.05 11.32 -7.00
N GLU A 139 11.32 11.11 -6.59
CA GLU A 139 12.18 12.29 -6.37
C GLU A 139 12.16 13.11 -7.65
N LYS A 140 12.06 14.43 -7.47
CA LYS A 140 12.15 15.43 -8.53
C LYS A 140 13.56 15.42 -9.11
N SER A 141 13.91 14.35 -9.82
CA SER A 141 14.94 14.42 -10.83
C SER A 141 14.48 15.47 -11.83
N PHE A 142 15.38 16.38 -12.17
CA PHE A 142 15.18 17.37 -13.23
C PHE A 142 14.66 16.69 -14.52
N LEU A 143 14.98 15.40 -14.74
CA LEU A 143 14.46 14.56 -15.82
C LEU A 143 12.97 14.17 -15.70
N HIS A 144 12.45 13.85 -14.50
CA HIS A 144 11.03 13.49 -14.34
C HIS A 144 10.13 14.70 -14.54
N VAL A 145 10.51 15.84 -13.94
CA VAL A 145 9.83 17.13 -14.17
C VAL A 145 9.94 17.54 -15.64
N LYS A 146 11.08 17.31 -16.29
CA LYS A 146 11.23 17.52 -17.74
C LYS A 146 10.30 16.62 -18.54
N LYS A 147 10.23 15.31 -18.25
CA LYS A 147 9.35 14.38 -18.98
C LYS A 147 7.88 14.76 -18.83
N VAL A 148 7.40 15.09 -17.64
CA VAL A 148 6.02 15.55 -17.43
C VAL A 148 5.74 16.83 -18.22
N LYS A 149 6.67 17.80 -18.19
CA LYS A 149 6.57 19.04 -18.98
C LYS A 149 6.68 18.81 -20.48
N GLU A 150 7.49 17.85 -20.92
CA GLU A 150 7.67 17.46 -22.32
C GLU A 150 6.41 16.78 -22.84
N PHE A 151 5.85 15.81 -22.11
CA PHE A 151 4.53 15.25 -22.39
C PHE A 151 3.46 16.34 -22.47
N GLU A 152 3.41 17.26 -21.50
CA GLU A 152 2.44 18.36 -21.52
C GLU A 152 2.64 19.27 -22.75
N LYS A 153 3.88 19.53 -23.14
CA LYS A 153 4.23 20.33 -24.33
C LYS A 153 3.88 19.61 -25.63
N GLU A 154 4.10 18.30 -25.72
CA GLU A 154 3.76 17.47 -26.88
C GLU A 154 2.25 17.36 -27.08
N PHE A 155 1.48 17.14 -26.01
CA PHE A 155 0.02 17.15 -26.08
C PHE A 155 -0.51 18.51 -26.53
N LYS A 156 0.06 19.61 -26.03
CA LYS A 156 -0.30 20.98 -26.48
C LYS A 156 0.08 21.22 -27.95
N LYS A 157 1.23 20.72 -28.41
CA LYS A 157 1.71 20.87 -29.79
C LYS A 157 0.81 20.13 -30.79
N HIS A 158 0.47 18.87 -30.55
CA HIS A 158 -0.39 18.09 -31.44
C HIS A 158 -1.83 18.63 -31.48
N LYS A 159 -2.32 19.19 -30.37
CA LYS A 159 -3.61 19.89 -30.34
C LYS A 159 -3.67 21.10 -31.26
N ASN A 160 -2.59 21.88 -31.35
CA ASN A 160 -2.56 23.13 -32.12
C ASN A 160 -2.33 22.93 -33.63
N ASN A 161 -1.73 21.81 -34.03
CA ASN A 161 -1.36 21.56 -35.42
C ASN A 161 -2.41 20.76 -36.21
N GLY A 162 -3.53 20.39 -35.57
CA GLY A 162 -4.45 19.37 -36.07
C GLY A 162 -3.80 17.98 -36.00
N TRP A 163 -4.58 16.97 -35.61
CA TRP A 163 -4.16 15.58 -35.78
C TRP A 163 -4.17 15.27 -37.28
N ASN A 164 -3.11 15.63 -38.00
CA ASN A 164 -2.94 15.21 -39.39
C ASN A 164 -2.66 13.70 -39.35
N TYR A 165 -3.71 12.92 -39.65
CA TYR A 165 -3.60 11.52 -40.02
C TYR A 165 -3.05 11.39 -41.44
#